data_AF-A0A383A0J2-F1
#
_entry.id   AF-A0A383A0J2-F1
#
_cell.length_a   1.000
_cell.length_b   1.000
_cell.length_c   1.000
_cell.angle_alpha   90.00
_cell.angle_beta   90.00
_cell.angle_gamma   90.00
#
_symmetry.space_group_name_H-M   'P 1'
#
loop_
_entity.id
_entity.type
_entity.pdbx_description
1 polymer ?
#
loop_
_entity_poly.entity_id
_entity_poly.type
_entity_poly.pdbx_seq_one_letter_code
_entity_poly.pdbx_strand_id
1 'polypeptide(L)'
;MPGFLLNSATDTLLKKDFDVYRGLQKPHPLMEKHGLGHLVPFAHEDFELWTKALQLGFRFDHEELNLIIGGGLDDVWFNTETEELHIVDYKSTATGLNKERTALKEITLEGNYKEGYKRQMDMYTWIMRNKGFKVSNKAYFVYVNGDQHFQDGMLENGGDNAKMIFDVQIMSYFVNTSWIEGVVHDLKKCLDSKTCPEHANEGFGPKGDKPCEYSKLFDGMREHDLM
;
A
#
# COMPACT_ATOMS: atom_id res chain seq x y z
N MET A 1 1.44 -2.07 20.16
CA MET A 1 1.37 -3.36 19.44
C MET A 1 2.71 -3.58 18.75
N PRO A 2 3.26 -4.80 18.76
CA PRO A 2 4.44 -5.11 17.95
C PRO A 2 4.15 -4.89 16.46
N GLY A 3 5.16 -4.52 15.67
CA GLY A 3 5.01 -4.29 14.23
C GLY A 3 4.79 -5.58 13.44
N PHE A 4 4.26 -5.45 12.22
CA PHE A 4 4.10 -6.54 11.25
C PHE A 4 5.42 -6.86 10.54
N LEU A 5 6.41 -7.39 11.28
CA LEU A 5 7.77 -7.59 10.79
C LEU A 5 7.87 -8.63 9.66
N LEU A 6 7.03 -9.67 9.66
CA LEU A 6 7.01 -10.65 8.57
C LEU A 6 6.52 -10.01 7.27
N ASN A 7 5.50 -9.16 7.34
CA ASN A 7 5.03 -8.41 6.16
C ASN A 7 6.10 -7.45 5.64
N SER A 8 6.84 -6.81 6.54
CA SER A 8 7.96 -5.95 6.17
C SER A 8 9.11 -6.74 5.51
N ALA A 9 9.36 -7.97 5.96
CA ALA A 9 10.35 -8.84 5.36
C ALA A 9 9.95 -9.29 3.95
N THR A 10 8.69 -9.65 3.71
CA THR A 10 8.20 -9.98 2.37
C THR A 10 8.31 -8.81 1.41
N ASP A 11 7.99 -7.60 1.86
CA ASP A 11 8.15 -6.36 1.08
C ASP A 11 9.63 -6.12 0.72
N THR A 12 10.53 -6.26 1.69
CA THR A 12 11.98 -6.12 1.47
C THR A 12 12.52 -7.12 0.45
N LEU A 13 12.03 -8.37 0.48
CA LEU A 13 12.47 -9.41 -0.47
C LEU A 13 11.93 -9.15 -1.88
N LEU A 14 10.66 -8.75 -2.01
CA LEU A 14 10.09 -8.36 -3.30
C LEU A 14 10.86 -7.18 -3.92
N LYS A 15 11.21 -6.16 -3.12
CA LYS A 15 12.06 -5.04 -3.58
C LYS A 15 13.36 -5.56 -4.18
N LYS A 16 14.09 -6.41 -3.47
CA LYS A 16 15.34 -7.02 -3.96
C LYS A 16 15.15 -7.80 -5.26
N ASP A 17 14.07 -8.57 -5.39
CA ASP A 17 13.77 -9.30 -6.62
C ASP A 17 13.59 -8.33 -7.79
N PHE A 18 12.78 -7.28 -7.64
CA PHE A 18 12.56 -6.29 -8.70
C PHE A 18 13.76 -5.35 -8.93
N ASP A 19 14.61 -5.10 -7.93
CA ASP A 19 15.85 -4.30 -8.04
C ASP A 19 16.83 -4.90 -9.07
N VAL A 20 16.94 -6.22 -9.11
CA VAL A 20 17.75 -6.92 -10.12
C VAL A 20 17.27 -6.54 -11.52
N TYR A 21 15.96 -6.54 -11.75
CA TYR A 21 15.36 -6.24 -13.05
C TYR A 21 15.32 -4.75 -13.35
N ARG A 22 15.28 -3.89 -12.33
CA ARG A 22 15.51 -2.44 -12.47
C ARG A 22 16.90 -2.16 -13.00
N GLY A 23 17.93 -2.80 -12.45
CA GLY A 23 19.31 -2.66 -12.95
C GLY A 23 19.49 -3.18 -14.38
N LEU A 24 18.78 -4.25 -14.73
CA LEU A 24 18.79 -4.83 -16.07
C LEU A 24 17.93 -4.08 -17.09
N GLN A 25 17.03 -3.20 -16.63
CA GLN A 25 15.99 -2.55 -17.45
C GLN A 25 15.20 -3.56 -18.28
N LYS A 26 14.71 -4.61 -17.61
CA LYS A 26 13.92 -5.71 -18.22
C LYS A 26 12.67 -6.00 -17.39
N PRO A 27 11.63 -6.59 -17.98
CA PRO A 27 10.50 -7.10 -17.20
C PRO A 27 10.98 -8.22 -16.27
N HIS A 28 10.41 -8.28 -15.07
CA HIS A 28 10.55 -9.44 -14.19
C HIS A 28 9.76 -10.63 -14.79
N PRO A 29 10.22 -11.90 -14.68
CA PRO A 29 9.51 -13.06 -15.22
C PRO A 29 8.06 -13.19 -14.74
N LEU A 30 7.77 -12.75 -13.51
CA LEU A 30 6.41 -12.62 -13.00
C LEU A 30 5.55 -11.67 -13.86
N MET A 31 6.09 -10.52 -14.29
CA MET A 31 5.37 -9.61 -15.19
C MET A 31 5.06 -10.30 -16.52
N GLU A 32 6.06 -10.95 -17.14
CA GLU A 32 5.88 -11.65 -18.42
C GLU A 32 4.80 -12.75 -18.32
N LYS A 33 4.85 -13.57 -17.25
CA LYS A 33 3.88 -14.62 -16.98
C LYS A 33 2.44 -14.08 -16.87
N HIS A 34 2.28 -12.83 -16.43
CA HIS A 34 1.00 -12.16 -16.27
C HIS A 34 0.65 -11.24 -17.45
N GLY A 35 1.35 -11.34 -18.59
CA GLY A 35 1.07 -10.52 -19.78
C GLY A 35 1.48 -9.04 -19.65
N LEU A 36 2.35 -8.73 -18.68
CA LEU A 36 2.86 -7.39 -18.38
C LEU A 36 4.30 -7.21 -18.86
N GLY A 37 4.76 -7.98 -19.86
CA GLY A 37 6.15 -7.94 -20.36
C GLY A 37 6.59 -6.60 -20.97
N HIS A 38 5.65 -5.68 -21.23
CA HIS A 38 5.92 -4.30 -21.63
C HIS A 38 6.22 -3.35 -20.45
N LEU A 39 6.14 -3.85 -19.21
CA LEU A 39 6.49 -3.10 -18.01
C LEU A 39 7.88 -3.47 -17.53
N VAL A 40 8.64 -2.48 -17.09
CA VAL A 40 9.95 -2.67 -16.46
C VAL A 40 10.01 -1.88 -15.15
N PRO A 41 10.69 -2.35 -14.09
CA PRO A 41 10.91 -1.52 -12.91
C PRO A 41 11.63 -0.23 -13.28
N PHE A 42 11.07 0.89 -12.86
CA PHE A 42 11.49 2.22 -13.31
C PHE A 42 12.84 2.59 -12.70
N ALA A 43 13.86 2.79 -13.54
CA ALA A 43 15.14 3.30 -13.09
C ALA A 43 15.09 4.83 -12.99
N HIS A 44 15.21 5.34 -11.76
CA HIS A 44 15.32 6.77 -11.50
C HIS A 44 16.32 7.00 -10.36
N GLU A 45 17.11 8.07 -10.44
CA GLU A 45 18.15 8.38 -9.44
C GLU A 45 17.57 8.60 -8.04
N ASP A 46 16.39 9.21 -7.96
CA ASP A 46 15.68 9.44 -6.70
C ASP A 46 14.87 8.24 -6.20
N PHE A 47 14.81 7.10 -6.90
CA PHE A 47 13.93 5.99 -6.52
C PHE A 47 14.22 5.50 -5.09
N GLU A 48 15.50 5.35 -4.74
CA GLU A 48 15.94 4.98 -3.38
C GLU A 48 15.54 6.01 -2.32
N LEU A 49 15.43 7.29 -2.68
CA LEU A 49 14.91 8.31 -1.77
C LEU A 49 13.40 8.15 -1.62
N TRP A 50 12.68 7.84 -2.71
CA TRP A 50 11.23 7.67 -2.70
C TRP A 50 10.73 6.52 -1.83
N THR A 51 11.55 5.51 -1.55
CA THR A 51 11.19 4.41 -0.63
C THR A 51 11.23 4.83 0.85
N LYS A 52 11.89 5.95 1.20
CA LYS A 52 12.15 6.38 2.58
C LYS A 52 10.99 7.19 3.17
N ALA A 53 9.93 6.49 3.56
CA ALA A 53 8.69 7.09 4.09
C ALA A 53 8.92 8.08 5.27
N LEU A 54 9.71 7.69 6.27
CA LEU A 54 9.94 8.51 7.47
C LEU A 54 10.73 9.80 7.20
N GLN A 55 11.45 9.85 6.08
CA GLN A 55 12.19 11.04 5.64
C GLN A 55 11.36 11.91 4.70
N LEU A 56 10.12 11.50 4.39
CA LEU A 56 9.29 12.09 3.33
C LEU A 56 10.10 12.25 2.04
N GLY A 57 10.81 11.18 1.65
CA GLY A 57 11.62 11.19 0.44
C GLY A 57 10.75 11.18 -0.83
N PHE A 58 9.60 10.50 -0.79
CA PHE A 58 8.54 10.66 -1.79
C PHE A 58 7.49 11.66 -1.29
N ARG A 59 7.58 12.89 -1.79
CA ARG A 59 6.69 13.99 -1.38
C ARG A 59 6.38 14.97 -2.50
N PHE A 60 5.32 15.73 -2.26
CA PHE A 60 4.95 16.95 -2.95
C PHE A 60 4.86 18.10 -1.94
N ASP A 61 5.47 19.22 -2.30
CA ASP A 61 5.45 20.45 -1.53
C ASP A 61 4.30 21.32 -2.07
N HIS A 62 3.20 21.37 -1.33
CA HIS A 62 2.00 22.12 -1.71
C HIS A 62 2.13 23.56 -1.21
N GLU A 63 2.86 24.39 -1.95
CA GLU A 63 3.26 25.75 -1.54
C GLU A 63 2.08 26.63 -1.14
N GLU A 64 0.98 26.60 -1.91
CA GLU A 64 -0.22 27.41 -1.65
C GLU A 64 -0.81 27.18 -0.25
N LEU A 65 -0.79 25.94 0.23
CA LEU A 65 -1.34 25.55 1.53
C LEU A 65 -0.28 25.42 2.61
N ASN A 66 1.00 25.65 2.27
CA ASN A 66 2.15 25.41 3.14
C ASN A 66 2.11 24.01 3.78
N LEU A 67 1.87 22.99 2.96
CA LEU A 67 1.83 21.59 3.36
C LEU A 67 2.90 20.78 2.65
N ILE A 68 3.45 19.80 3.35
CA ILE A 68 4.25 18.72 2.75
C ILE A 68 3.44 17.44 2.85
N ILE A 69 3.18 16.82 1.70
CA ILE A 69 2.37 15.60 1.60
C ILE A 69 3.23 14.51 0.99
N GLY A 70 3.39 13.38 1.68
CA GLY A 70 4.29 12.33 1.24
C GLY A 70 4.07 10.97 1.88
N GLY A 71 4.88 10.02 1.44
CA GLY A 71 4.89 8.64 1.91
C GLY A 71 6.16 7.92 1.46
N GLY A 72 6.12 6.59 1.40
CA GLY A 72 7.19 5.77 0.82
C GLY A 72 6.60 4.81 -0.21
N LEU A 73 7.22 4.75 -1.38
CA LEU A 73 6.84 3.81 -2.43
C LEU A 73 7.44 2.44 -2.17
N ASP A 74 6.73 1.40 -2.63
CA ASP A 74 7.33 0.07 -2.75
C ASP A 74 7.99 -0.11 -4.10
N ASP A 75 7.29 0.22 -5.20
CA ASP A 75 7.87 0.23 -6.54
C ASP A 75 7.11 1.15 -7.52
N VAL A 76 7.72 1.37 -8.68
CA VAL A 76 7.14 2.06 -9.84
C VAL A 76 7.54 1.28 -11.08
N TRP A 77 6.58 0.95 -11.94
CA TRP A 77 6.87 0.29 -13.21
C TRP A 77 6.69 1.27 -14.37
N PHE A 78 7.67 1.31 -15.26
CA PHE A 78 7.64 2.08 -16.50
C PHE A 78 7.08 1.22 -17.64
N ASN A 79 6.12 1.78 -18.36
CA ASN A 79 5.54 1.17 -19.54
C ASN A 79 6.31 1.59 -20.79
N THR A 80 6.97 0.65 -21.43
CA THR A 80 7.82 0.91 -22.60
C THR A 80 7.04 1.22 -23.88
N GLU A 81 5.73 0.94 -23.91
CA GLU A 81 4.87 1.21 -25.06
C GLU A 81 4.20 2.60 -24.98
N THR A 82 3.84 3.04 -23.77
CA THR A 82 3.08 4.28 -23.55
C THR A 82 3.91 5.40 -22.92
N GLU A 83 5.10 5.07 -22.42
CA GLU A 83 5.98 5.94 -21.63
C GLU A 83 5.31 6.46 -20.34
N GLU A 84 4.33 5.72 -19.82
CA GLU A 84 3.66 6.03 -18.55
C GLU A 84 4.28 5.26 -17.38
N LEU A 85 4.31 5.90 -16.21
CA LEU A 85 4.60 5.23 -14.94
C LEU A 85 3.32 4.62 -14.36
N HIS A 86 3.47 3.46 -13.73
CA HIS A 86 2.46 2.77 -12.95
C HIS A 86 2.94 2.68 -11.51
N ILE A 87 2.16 3.19 -10.55
CA ILE A 87 2.47 3.02 -9.12
C ILE A 87 2.23 1.57 -8.72
N VAL A 88 3.13 1.03 -7.91
CA VAL A 88 3.10 -0.36 -7.46
C VAL A 88 3.27 -0.42 -5.95
N ASP A 89 2.48 -1.28 -5.33
CA ASP A 89 2.48 -1.45 -3.87
C ASP A 89 2.51 -2.95 -3.52
N TYR A 90 3.36 -3.29 -2.55
CA TYR A 90 3.60 -4.66 -2.14
C TYR A 90 2.85 -4.96 -0.86
N LYS A 91 2.10 -6.06 -0.88
CA LYS A 91 1.27 -6.46 0.25
C LYS A 91 1.43 -7.94 0.51
N SER A 92 1.25 -8.33 1.76
CA SER A 92 1.31 -9.73 2.14
C SER A 92 0.22 -10.08 3.13
N THR A 93 -0.23 -11.33 3.07
CA THR A 93 -1.27 -11.87 3.94
C THR A 93 -1.13 -13.39 4.03
N ALA A 94 -1.99 -14.04 4.81
CA ALA A 94 -2.16 -15.49 4.85
C ALA A 94 -3.66 -15.78 4.97
N THR A 95 -4.33 -15.96 3.83
CA THR A 95 -5.77 -16.18 3.81
C THR A 95 -6.13 -17.61 4.19
N GLY A 96 -7.41 -17.84 4.49
CA GLY A 96 -7.98 -19.19 4.53
C GLY A 96 -8.10 -19.82 3.13
N LEU A 97 -8.69 -21.01 3.08
CA LEU A 97 -9.02 -21.71 1.84
C LEU A 97 -10.21 -21.06 1.09
N ASN A 98 -10.28 -21.28 -0.23
CA ASN A 98 -11.48 -21.05 -1.02
C ASN A 98 -12.63 -21.99 -0.60
N LYS A 99 -13.83 -21.81 -1.17
CA LYS A 99 -15.02 -22.59 -0.79
C LYS A 99 -14.85 -24.08 -1.06
N GLU A 100 -14.17 -24.40 -2.15
CA GLU A 100 -13.91 -25.76 -2.64
C GLU A 100 -12.76 -26.44 -1.88
N ARG A 101 -12.02 -25.70 -1.04
CA ARG A 101 -10.86 -26.16 -0.27
C ARG A 101 -9.70 -26.68 -1.12
N THR A 102 -9.58 -26.19 -2.35
CA THR A 102 -8.57 -26.61 -3.34
C THR A 102 -7.45 -25.60 -3.56
N ALA A 103 -7.63 -24.36 -3.10
CA ALA A 103 -6.61 -23.31 -3.17
C ALA A 103 -6.79 -22.32 -2.01
N LEU A 104 -5.81 -21.45 -1.82
CA LEU A 104 -5.98 -20.27 -0.97
C LEU A 104 -7.07 -19.38 -1.53
N LYS A 105 -7.77 -18.66 -0.65
CA LYS A 105 -8.80 -17.70 -1.06
C LYS A 105 -8.15 -16.58 -1.88
N GLU A 106 -8.73 -16.29 -3.04
CA GLU A 106 -8.29 -15.19 -3.89
C GLU A 106 -8.34 -13.86 -3.12
N ILE A 107 -7.31 -13.04 -3.33
CA ILE A 107 -7.23 -11.72 -2.72
C ILE A 107 -8.03 -10.76 -3.59
N THR A 108 -8.94 -10.01 -2.98
CA THR A 108 -9.67 -8.92 -3.63
C THR A 108 -9.26 -7.58 -3.06
N LEU A 109 -9.64 -6.47 -3.70
CA LEU A 109 -9.52 -5.12 -3.12
C LEU A 109 -10.81 -4.68 -2.38
N GLU A 110 -11.67 -5.62 -2.02
CA GLU A 110 -12.92 -5.35 -1.31
C GLU A 110 -12.73 -5.42 0.21
N GLY A 111 -13.45 -4.55 0.92
CA GLY A 111 -13.50 -4.46 2.38
C GLY A 111 -12.91 -3.17 2.93
N ASN A 112 -13.42 -2.73 4.08
CA ASN A 112 -13.19 -1.38 4.60
C ASN A 112 -11.72 -1.02 4.84
N TYR A 113 -10.90 -1.96 5.33
CA TYR A 113 -9.47 -1.67 5.53
C TYR A 113 -8.71 -1.53 4.20
N LYS A 114 -9.20 -2.15 3.11
CA LYS A 114 -8.60 -2.06 1.77
C LYS A 114 -8.93 -0.76 1.04
N GLU A 115 -9.96 -0.03 1.48
CA GLU A 115 -10.20 1.35 1.05
C GLU A 115 -9.04 2.27 1.46
N GLY A 116 -8.31 1.95 2.53
CA GLY A 116 -7.04 2.62 2.85
C GLY A 116 -5.97 2.41 1.77
N TYR A 117 -5.85 1.18 1.25
CA TYR A 117 -4.88 0.87 0.19
C TYR A 117 -5.24 1.57 -1.13
N LYS A 118 -6.52 1.63 -1.49
CA LYS A 118 -6.97 2.38 -2.69
C LYS A 118 -6.61 3.86 -2.59
N ARG A 119 -6.93 4.49 -1.45
CA ARG A 119 -6.56 5.89 -1.18
C ARG A 119 -5.04 6.09 -1.19
N GLN A 120 -4.27 5.12 -0.71
CA GLN A 120 -2.80 5.15 -0.80
C GLN A 120 -2.33 5.22 -2.26
N MET A 121 -2.87 4.38 -3.15
CA MET A 121 -2.53 4.41 -4.58
C MET A 121 -2.93 5.72 -5.26
N ASP A 122 -4.11 6.26 -4.89
CA ASP A 122 -4.56 7.55 -5.40
C ASP A 122 -3.60 8.67 -4.99
N MET A 123 -3.25 8.74 -3.71
CA MET A 123 -2.32 9.73 -3.16
C MET A 123 -0.94 9.64 -3.81
N TYR A 124 -0.41 8.43 -3.98
CA TYR A 124 0.91 8.26 -4.60
C TYR A 124 0.93 8.63 -6.08
N THR A 125 -0.13 8.29 -6.80
CA THR A 125 -0.28 8.73 -8.20
C THR A 125 -0.40 10.25 -8.29
N TRP A 126 -1.16 10.88 -7.40
CA TRP A 126 -1.29 12.34 -7.36
C TRP A 126 0.04 13.02 -7.03
N ILE A 127 0.80 12.53 -6.04
CA ILE A 127 2.15 13.06 -5.73
C ILE A 127 3.04 12.93 -6.97
N MET A 128 3.11 11.75 -7.58
CA MET A 128 3.99 11.51 -8.73
C MET A 128 3.63 12.39 -9.93
N ARG A 129 2.34 12.63 -10.18
CA ARG A 129 1.87 13.58 -11.21
C ARG A 129 2.29 15.02 -10.91
N ASN A 130 2.15 15.46 -9.67
CA ASN A 130 2.58 16.80 -9.26
C ASN A 130 4.10 16.99 -9.31
N LYS A 131 4.88 15.89 -9.27
CA LYS A 131 6.32 15.90 -9.56
C LYS A 131 6.65 15.99 -11.05
N GLY A 132 5.65 16.07 -11.93
CA GLY A 132 5.82 16.27 -13.37
C GLY A 132 5.91 15.00 -14.21
N PHE A 133 5.74 13.82 -13.62
CA PHE A 133 5.80 12.56 -14.36
C PHE A 133 4.47 12.25 -15.08
N LYS A 134 4.58 11.56 -16.22
CA LYS A 134 3.43 10.97 -16.91
C LYS A 134 3.05 9.67 -16.21
N VAL A 135 1.93 9.66 -15.48
CA VAL A 135 1.51 8.50 -14.65
C VAL A 135 0.15 8.00 -15.09
N SER A 136 0.07 6.70 -15.36
CA SER A 136 -1.16 6.00 -15.75
C SER A 136 -2.20 6.02 -14.63
N ASN A 137 -3.49 5.96 -15.00
CA ASN A 137 -4.54 5.68 -14.01
C ASN A 137 -4.55 4.21 -13.56
N LYS A 138 -3.85 3.31 -14.27
CA LYS A 138 -3.72 1.92 -13.84
C LYS A 138 -2.56 1.80 -12.86
N ALA A 139 -2.82 1.34 -11.65
CA ALA A 139 -1.82 0.99 -10.65
C ALA A 139 -1.87 -0.51 -10.36
N TYR A 140 -0.82 -1.04 -9.73
CA TYR A 140 -0.72 -2.48 -9.44
C TYR A 140 -0.47 -2.75 -7.97
N PHE A 141 -1.04 -3.83 -7.47
CA PHE A 141 -0.64 -4.46 -6.23
C PHE A 141 0.03 -5.79 -6.52
N VAL A 142 1.19 -6.05 -5.92
CA VAL A 142 1.79 -7.39 -5.87
C VAL A 142 1.53 -7.95 -4.49
N TYR A 143 0.68 -8.97 -4.43
CA TYR A 143 0.35 -9.67 -3.19
C TYR A 143 1.08 -11.00 -3.10
N VAL A 144 1.65 -11.28 -1.93
CA VAL A 144 2.09 -12.64 -1.56
C VAL A 144 1.17 -13.19 -0.47
N ASN A 145 0.67 -14.40 -0.66
CA ASN A 145 -0.30 -15.07 0.21
C ASN A 145 0.32 -16.32 0.80
N GLY A 146 0.65 -16.29 2.09
CA GLY A 146 1.34 -17.38 2.78
C GLY A 146 0.45 -18.62 2.88
N ASP A 147 0.97 -19.74 2.38
CA ASP A 147 0.30 -21.03 2.42
C ASP A 147 0.47 -21.71 3.78
N GLN A 148 -0.64 -21.77 4.51
CA GLN A 148 -0.76 -22.43 5.82
C GLN A 148 -1.63 -23.69 5.76
N HIS A 149 -1.97 -24.18 4.56
CA HIS A 149 -2.97 -25.22 4.38
C HIS A 149 -2.51 -26.40 3.53
N PHE A 150 -1.67 -26.18 2.50
CA PHE A 150 -1.21 -27.25 1.61
C PHE A 150 0.25 -27.67 1.84
N GLN A 151 0.94 -27.03 2.79
CA GLN A 151 2.29 -27.43 3.22
C GLN A 151 2.23 -28.30 4.49
N ASP A 152 3.00 -29.39 4.54
CA ASP A 152 3.06 -30.32 5.68
C ASP A 152 3.93 -29.80 6.86
N GLY A 153 4.40 -28.56 6.79
CA GLY A 153 5.23 -27.91 7.81
C GLY A 153 6.17 -26.87 7.21
N MET A 154 6.71 -26.00 8.06
CA MET A 154 7.66 -24.95 7.65
C MET A 154 9.12 -25.38 7.80
N LEU A 155 9.42 -26.32 8.69
CA LEU A 155 10.79 -26.70 9.06
C LEU A 155 11.39 -27.70 8.06
N GLU A 156 12.64 -27.49 7.67
CA GLU A 156 13.36 -28.47 6.87
C GLU A 156 13.81 -29.66 7.74
N ASN A 157 13.68 -30.89 7.24
CA ASN A 157 14.01 -32.09 8.01
C ASN A 157 15.48 -32.10 8.45
N GLY A 158 15.69 -32.07 9.77
CA GLY A 158 17.01 -32.24 10.39
C GLY A 158 17.87 -30.97 10.46
N GLY A 159 17.31 -29.78 10.23
CA GLY A 159 18.04 -28.51 10.36
C GLY A 159 17.24 -27.40 11.06
N ASP A 160 17.91 -26.28 11.32
CA ASP A 160 17.34 -25.08 11.97
C ASP A 160 16.81 -24.06 10.95
N ASN A 161 16.57 -24.48 9.71
CA ASN A 161 16.06 -23.67 8.61
C ASN A 161 14.57 -23.93 8.36
N ALA A 162 13.87 -22.90 7.90
CA ALA A 162 12.45 -22.98 7.63
C ALA A 162 12.08 -22.21 6.35
N LYS A 163 11.05 -22.69 5.65
CA LYS A 163 10.52 -22.09 4.42
C LYS A 163 9.01 -21.94 4.52
N MET A 164 8.54 -20.73 4.22
CA MET A 164 7.14 -20.44 4.00
C MET A 164 6.92 -20.28 2.50
N ILE A 165 5.93 -20.99 1.97
CA ILE A 165 5.53 -20.91 0.56
C ILE A 165 4.44 -19.85 0.41
N PHE A 166 4.48 -19.09 -0.68
CA PHE A 166 3.52 -18.05 -0.98
C PHE A 166 2.95 -18.22 -2.38
N ASP A 167 1.64 -18.05 -2.50
CA ASP A 167 0.99 -17.76 -3.79
C ASP A 167 1.14 -16.27 -4.11
N VAL A 168 1.44 -15.94 -5.36
CA VAL A 168 1.61 -14.54 -5.81
C VAL A 168 0.46 -14.12 -6.70
N GLN A 169 -0.12 -12.96 -6.42
CA GLN A 169 -1.20 -12.37 -7.22
C GLN A 169 -0.85 -10.93 -7.59
N ILE A 170 -0.93 -10.60 -8.88
CA ILE A 170 -0.90 -9.21 -9.35
C ILE A 170 -2.34 -8.75 -9.58
N MET A 171 -2.74 -7.68 -8.90
CA MET A 171 -4.03 -7.03 -9.10
C MET A 171 -3.84 -5.64 -9.69
N SER A 172 -4.72 -5.24 -10.61
CA SER A 172 -4.76 -3.85 -11.07
C SER A 172 -5.85 -3.06 -10.32
N TYR A 173 -5.56 -1.80 -10.05
CA TYR A 173 -6.50 -0.82 -9.53
C TYR A 173 -6.53 0.40 -10.46
N PHE A 174 -7.72 0.95 -10.70
CA PHE A 174 -7.87 2.18 -11.45
C PHE A 174 -7.99 3.36 -10.50
N VAL A 175 -6.94 4.16 -10.46
CA VAL A 175 -6.74 5.29 -9.58
C VAL A 175 -7.72 6.42 -9.90
N ASN A 176 -8.22 7.07 -8.85
CA ASN A 176 -9.01 8.29 -8.93
C ASN A 176 -8.40 9.38 -8.04
N THR A 177 -7.71 10.36 -8.64
CA THR A 177 -7.11 11.47 -7.90
C THR A 177 -8.03 12.69 -7.73
N SER A 178 -9.24 12.67 -8.29
CA SER A 178 -10.12 13.87 -8.36
C SER A 178 -10.59 14.38 -6.99
N TRP A 179 -10.60 13.51 -5.97
CA TRP A 179 -11.04 13.86 -4.62
C TRP A 179 -9.95 14.55 -3.79
N ILE A 180 -8.67 14.39 -4.17
CA ILE A 180 -7.53 14.70 -3.29
C ILE A 180 -7.43 16.20 -3.03
N GLU A 181 -7.44 17.02 -4.09
CA GLU A 181 -7.22 18.46 -3.98
C GLU A 181 -8.22 19.12 -3.02
N GLY A 182 -9.51 18.86 -3.21
CA GLY A 182 -10.56 19.38 -2.34
C GLY A 182 -10.39 18.95 -0.88
N VAL A 183 -10.06 17.67 -0.66
CA VAL A 183 -9.81 17.15 0.69
C VAL A 183 -8.56 17.76 1.33
N VAL A 184 -7.50 18.04 0.57
CA VAL A 184 -6.30 18.71 1.10
C VAL A 184 -6.62 20.14 1.54
N HIS A 185 -7.42 20.88 0.77
CA HIS A 185 -7.91 22.20 1.18
C HIS A 185 -8.76 22.13 2.46
N ASP A 186 -9.68 21.17 2.55
CA ASP A 186 -10.54 21.03 3.73
C ASP A 186 -9.74 20.56 4.96
N LEU A 187 -8.74 19.70 4.77
CA LEU A 187 -7.77 19.33 5.79
C LEU A 187 -7.03 20.57 6.31
N LYS A 188 -6.54 21.44 5.43
CA LYS A 188 -5.85 22.67 5.84
C LYS A 188 -6.78 23.60 6.64
N LYS A 189 -8.02 23.80 6.19
CA LYS A 189 -9.03 24.59 6.94
C LYS A 189 -9.29 23.99 8.33
N CYS A 190 -9.38 22.67 8.42
CA CYS A 190 -9.57 21.98 9.69
C CYS A 190 -8.37 22.17 10.63
N LEU A 191 -7.14 22.05 10.12
CA LEU A 191 -5.91 22.24 10.90
C LEU A 191 -5.77 23.66 11.46
N ASP A 192 -6.17 24.66 10.68
CA ASP A 192 -6.07 26.08 11.08
C ASP A 192 -7.28 26.56 11.92
N SER A 193 -8.30 25.72 12.08
CA SER A 193 -9.49 26.04 12.86
C SER A 193 -9.13 26.23 14.33
N LYS A 194 -9.67 27.29 14.94
CA LYS A 194 -9.62 27.49 16.41
C LYS A 194 -10.59 26.59 17.17
N THR A 195 -11.58 26.03 16.46
CA THR A 195 -12.60 25.15 17.02
C THR A 195 -12.24 23.72 16.68
N CYS A 196 -12.08 22.88 17.72
CA CYS A 196 -11.90 21.44 17.55
C CYS A 196 -13.13 20.82 16.88
N PRO A 197 -12.98 20.03 15.81
CA PRO A 197 -14.10 19.35 15.18
C PRO A 197 -14.71 18.29 16.11
N GLU A 198 -15.98 17.97 15.89
CA GLU A 198 -16.61 16.84 16.58
C GLU A 198 -15.95 15.51 16.21
N HIS A 199 -15.98 14.58 17.16
CA HIS A 199 -15.51 13.22 16.90
C HIS A 199 -16.40 12.52 15.88
N ALA A 200 -15.77 11.76 14.96
CA ALA A 200 -16.51 10.95 14.02
C ALA A 200 -17.28 9.84 14.73
N ASN A 201 -18.58 9.71 14.40
CA ASN A 201 -19.48 8.71 14.97
C ASN A 201 -19.44 7.36 14.21
N GLU A 202 -18.89 7.36 13.00
CA GLU A 202 -18.76 6.19 12.13
C GLU A 202 -17.45 6.25 11.31
N GLY A 203 -17.18 5.24 10.50
CA GLY A 203 -15.98 5.10 9.67
C GLY A 203 -14.83 4.33 10.33
N PHE A 204 -14.99 3.92 11.60
CA PHE A 204 -13.98 3.17 12.35
C PHE A 204 -14.40 1.73 12.63
N GLY A 205 -13.42 0.90 12.98
CA GLY A 205 -13.61 -0.53 13.23
C GLY A 205 -13.79 -1.36 11.96
N PRO A 206 -13.86 -2.70 12.08
CA PRO A 206 -13.82 -3.60 10.91
C PRO A 206 -14.97 -3.39 9.92
N LYS A 207 -16.14 -2.97 10.41
CA LYS A 207 -17.35 -2.71 9.60
C LYS A 207 -17.57 -1.23 9.29
N GLY A 208 -16.70 -0.33 9.79
CA GLY A 208 -16.85 1.11 9.59
C GLY A 208 -18.07 1.71 10.30
N ASP A 209 -18.67 0.98 11.24
CA ASP A 209 -19.90 1.33 11.97
C ASP A 209 -19.61 1.82 13.39
N LYS A 210 -18.35 2.16 13.70
CA LYS A 210 -17.93 2.59 15.03
C LYS A 210 -17.43 4.04 15.03
N PRO A 211 -17.57 4.73 16.18
CA PRO A 211 -16.95 6.04 16.36
C PRO A 211 -15.43 5.93 16.47
N CYS A 212 -14.77 7.07 16.32
CA CYS A 212 -13.31 7.12 16.44
C CYS A 212 -12.84 6.71 17.84
N GLU A 213 -11.62 6.18 17.91
CA GLU A 213 -11.08 5.60 19.15
C GLU A 213 -10.96 6.64 20.27
N TYR A 214 -10.66 7.89 19.93
CA TYR A 214 -10.62 9.00 20.88
C TYR A 214 -11.99 9.34 21.47
N SER A 215 -13.08 9.24 20.70
CA SER A 215 -14.43 9.42 21.23
C SER A 215 -14.68 8.42 22.36
N LYS A 216 -14.43 7.14 22.08
CA LYS A 216 -14.62 6.06 23.06
C LYS A 216 -13.74 6.22 24.29
N LEU A 217 -12.49 6.65 24.09
CA LEU A 217 -11.58 6.93 25.19
C LEU A 217 -12.16 8.03 26.09
N PHE A 218 -12.60 9.15 25.51
CA PHE A 218 -13.13 10.26 26.28
C PHE A 218 -14.49 9.96 26.92
N ASP A 219 -15.35 9.18 26.25
CA ASP A 219 -16.59 8.67 26.83
C ASP A 219 -16.29 7.82 28.07
N GLY A 220 -15.35 6.87 27.96
CA GLY A 220 -14.93 6.04 29.08
C GLY A 220 -14.27 6.85 30.22
N MET A 221 -13.50 7.89 29.91
CA MET A 221 -12.94 8.78 30.93
C MET A 221 -14.05 9.52 31.70
N ARG A 222 -15.08 10.01 31.01
CA ARG A 222 -16.24 10.67 31.64
C ARG A 222 -17.05 9.71 32.51
N GLU A 223 -17.27 8.48 32.04
CA GLU A 223 -18.00 7.43 32.79
C GLU A 223 -17.30 7.02 34.10
N HIS A 224 -15.99 7.31 34.21
CA HIS A 224 -15.15 6.95 35.36
C HIS A 224 -14.61 8.17 36.13
N ASP A 225 -15.20 9.35 35.94
CA ASP A 225 -14.81 10.61 36.63
C ASP A 225 -13.31 10.96 36.47
N LEU A 226 -12.72 10.61 35.32
CA LEU A 226 -11.32 10.91 34.97
C LEU A 226 -11.17 12.21 34.16
N MET A 227 -12.28 12.84 33.79
CA MET A 227 -12.36 14.11 33.06
C MET A 227 -13.55 14.92 33.52
#